data_AF-A0AA90UZI3-F1
#
_entry.id   AF-A0AA90UZI3-F1
#
_cell.length_a   1.000
_cell.length_b   1.000
_cell.length_c   1.000
_cell.angle_alpha   90.00
_cell.angle_beta   90.00
_cell.angle_gamma   90.00
#
_symmetry.space_group_name_H-M   'P 1'
#
loop_
_entity.id
_entity.type
_entity.pdbx_description
1 polymer ?
#
loop_
_entity_poly.entity_id
_entity_poly.type
_entity_poly.pdbx_seq_one_letter_code
_entity_poly.pdbx_strand_id
1 'polypeptide(L)'
;MFPLYPFNPFIPIGQRNQIKRIDVGGIYELKTNAQQVTDASVDYGINPCYYNALPCECIVLLKIHQGVAAASATLPVTIVTPNSGSTTINGTANTSGTTSGTTKVPVVDHAGNAVTGASVSETTEALAYINKKSGIIRLLGFQQPTGG
;
A
#
# COMPACT_ATOMS: atom_id res chain seq x y z
N MET A 1 12.15 -50.42 -11.54
CA MET A 1 11.46 -50.17 -10.25
C MET A 1 12.05 -48.90 -9.65
N PHE A 2 11.30 -47.82 -9.63
CA PHE A 2 11.70 -46.55 -9.00
C PHE A 2 11.10 -46.50 -7.59
N PRO A 3 11.84 -46.08 -6.54
CA PRO A 3 11.30 -46.08 -5.19
C PRO A 3 10.30 -44.92 -5.03
N LEU A 4 9.12 -45.28 -4.52
CA LEU A 4 8.10 -44.35 -4.04
C LEU A 4 8.63 -43.67 -2.77
N TYR A 5 8.97 -42.38 -2.85
CA TYR A 5 9.20 -41.58 -1.66
C TYR A 5 7.88 -41.36 -0.92
N PRO A 6 7.80 -41.64 0.39
CA PRO A 6 6.59 -41.36 1.16
C PRO A 6 6.38 -39.84 1.26
N PHE A 7 5.19 -39.39 0.87
CA PHE A 7 4.69 -38.05 1.16
C PHE A 7 4.85 -37.76 2.66
N ASN A 8 5.78 -36.88 3.02
CA ASN A 8 5.88 -36.37 4.38
C ASN A 8 4.84 -35.26 4.56
N PRO A 9 3.78 -35.44 5.37
CA PRO A 9 2.69 -34.45 5.51
C PRO A 9 3.09 -33.23 6.36
N PHE A 10 4.35 -33.16 6.81
CA PHE A 10 4.90 -32.08 7.63
C PHE A 10 5.78 -31.13 6.80
N ILE A 11 5.28 -30.65 5.67
CA ILE A 11 5.77 -29.38 5.14
C ILE A 11 5.18 -28.32 6.09
N PRO A 12 5.98 -27.60 6.90
CA PRO A 12 5.42 -26.48 7.65
C PRO A 12 4.81 -25.54 6.62
N ILE A 13 3.48 -25.44 6.63
CA ILE A 13 2.74 -24.39 5.94
C ILE A 13 3.45 -23.11 6.33
N GLY A 14 4.18 -22.53 5.38
CA GLY A 14 5.17 -21.48 5.63
C GLY A 14 4.57 -20.47 6.58
N GLN A 15 5.34 -20.08 7.61
CA GLN A 15 4.95 -19.12 8.62
C GLN A 15 4.09 -18.05 7.95
N ARG A 16 2.76 -18.11 8.17
CA ARG A 16 1.86 -17.10 7.63
C ARG A 16 2.42 -15.80 8.14
N ASN A 17 2.98 -14.98 7.26
CA ASN A 17 3.48 -13.65 7.63
C ASN A 17 2.33 -12.97 8.36
N GLN A 18 2.38 -12.98 9.69
CA GLN A 18 1.36 -12.37 10.51
C GLN A 18 1.54 -10.89 10.23
N ILE A 19 0.64 -10.33 9.43
CA ILE A 19 0.59 -8.90 9.24
C ILE A 19 0.47 -8.30 10.63
N LYS A 20 1.36 -7.36 10.91
CA LYS A 20 1.37 -6.65 12.18
C LYS A 20 -0.01 -6.03 12.37
N ARG A 21 -0.60 -6.27 13.52
CA ARG A 21 -1.83 -5.62 13.96
C ARG A 21 -1.46 -4.60 15.03
N ILE A 22 -2.24 -3.55 15.16
CA ILE A 22 -2.06 -2.53 16.21
C ILE A 22 -2.28 -3.18 17.58
N ASP A 23 -3.23 -4.11 17.65
CA ASP A 23 -3.64 -4.77 18.87
C ASP A 23 -3.98 -6.26 18.62
N VAL A 24 -4.15 -7.04 19.68
CA VAL A 24 -4.47 -8.48 19.56
C VAL A 24 -5.86 -8.65 18.93
N GLY A 25 -5.90 -9.11 17.67
CA GLY A 25 -7.15 -9.24 16.91
C GLY A 25 -7.66 -7.94 16.30
N GLY A 26 -6.92 -6.84 16.44
CA GLY A 26 -7.32 -5.51 15.98
C GLY A 26 -7.00 -5.19 14.52
N ILE A 27 -6.99 -3.89 14.23
CA ILE A 27 -6.73 -3.32 12.89
C ILE A 27 -5.33 -3.68 12.41
N TYR A 28 -5.19 -3.96 11.12
CA TYR A 28 -3.90 -4.26 10.49
C TYR A 28 -3.06 -3.00 10.31
N GLU A 29 -1.75 -3.13 10.42
CA GLU A 29 -0.79 -2.08 10.09
C GLU A 29 -0.23 -2.33 8.68
N LEU A 30 -0.24 -1.29 7.86
CA LEU A 30 0.36 -1.31 6.53
C LEU A 30 1.28 -0.10 6.38
N LYS A 31 2.58 -0.35 6.15
CA LYS A 31 3.59 0.70 6.02
C LYS A 31 4.00 0.87 4.55
N THR A 32 4.07 2.13 4.09
CA THR A 32 4.64 2.44 2.77
C THR A 32 6.16 2.34 2.79
N ASN A 33 6.79 2.02 1.66
CA ASN A 33 8.23 1.83 1.55
C ASN A 33 8.88 3.08 0.94
N ALA A 34 8.94 3.08 -0.40
CA ALA A 34 9.52 4.12 -1.23
C ALA A 34 8.41 5.03 -1.80
N GLN A 35 8.78 6.27 -2.07
CA GLN A 35 7.96 7.20 -2.84
C GLN A 35 8.65 7.47 -4.18
N GLN A 36 7.86 7.50 -5.25
CA GLN A 36 8.26 8.02 -6.54
C GLN A 36 7.36 9.20 -6.90
N VAL A 37 7.97 10.28 -7.35
CA VAL A 37 7.26 11.43 -7.91
C VAL A 37 7.35 11.34 -9.42
N THR A 38 6.21 11.50 -10.08
CA THR A 38 6.12 11.68 -11.54
C THR A 38 5.44 13.01 -11.83
N ASP A 39 5.43 13.45 -13.09
CA ASP A 39 4.75 14.69 -13.48
C ASP A 39 3.22 14.63 -13.28
N ALA A 40 2.66 13.42 -13.12
CA ALA A 40 1.22 13.19 -13.03
C ALA A 40 0.73 12.74 -11.65
N SER A 41 1.57 12.08 -10.85
CA SER A 41 1.18 11.51 -9.56
C SER A 41 2.33 11.32 -8.59
N VAL A 42 1.98 11.28 -7.31
CA VAL A 42 2.83 10.82 -6.22
C VAL A 42 2.51 9.37 -5.92
N ASP A 43 3.50 8.49 -6.09
CA ASP A 43 3.30 7.05 -5.99
C ASP A 43 4.01 6.49 -4.76
N TYR A 44 3.25 5.82 -3.88
CA TYR A 44 3.78 5.13 -2.71
C TYR A 44 3.82 3.62 -2.90
N GLY A 45 4.97 2.99 -2.69
CA GLY A 45 5.10 1.53 -2.66
C GLY A 45 4.65 0.92 -1.34
N ILE A 46 4.08 -0.28 -1.36
CA ILE A 46 3.74 -1.10 -0.17
C ILE A 46 4.16 -2.56 -0.35
N ASN A 47 4.87 -3.12 0.63
CA ASN A 47 5.43 -4.48 0.52
C ASN A 47 4.38 -5.51 0.06
N PRO A 48 4.63 -6.27 -1.02
CA PRO A 48 3.70 -7.25 -1.56
C PRO A 48 3.29 -8.34 -0.58
N CYS A 49 4.21 -8.79 0.28
CA CYS A 49 3.92 -9.83 1.26
C CYS A 49 2.86 -9.36 2.26
N TYR A 50 2.94 -8.11 2.72
CA TYR A 50 1.95 -7.52 3.61
C TYR A 50 0.66 -7.21 2.88
N TYR A 51 0.71 -6.64 1.67
CA TYR A 51 -0.51 -6.39 0.92
C TYR A 51 -1.26 -7.69 0.60
N ASN A 52 -0.58 -8.75 0.14
CA ASN A 52 -1.21 -10.01 -0.24
C ASN A 52 -1.82 -10.78 0.94
N ALA A 53 -1.20 -10.71 2.13
CA ALA A 53 -1.74 -11.35 3.31
C ALA A 53 -2.98 -10.63 3.90
N LEU A 54 -3.26 -9.37 3.51
CA LEU A 54 -4.47 -8.67 3.95
C LEU A 54 -5.71 -9.36 3.38
N PRO A 55 -6.87 -9.29 4.06
CA PRO A 55 -8.13 -9.65 3.44
C PRO A 55 -8.39 -8.87 2.15
N CYS A 56 -9.27 -9.37 1.28
CA CYS A 56 -9.67 -8.65 0.06
C CYS A 56 -10.36 -7.31 0.36
N GLU A 57 -10.94 -7.19 1.54
CA GLU A 57 -11.61 -6.00 2.04
C GLU A 57 -11.30 -5.84 3.53
N CYS A 58 -10.70 -4.71 3.92
CA CYS A 58 -10.33 -4.47 5.31
C CYS A 58 -10.09 -2.99 5.62
N ILE A 59 -10.02 -2.69 6.91
CA ILE A 59 -9.53 -1.41 7.44
C ILE A 59 -8.11 -1.63 7.95
N VAL A 60 -7.23 -0.69 7.65
CA VAL A 60 -5.82 -0.70 8.05
C VAL A 60 -5.42 0.66 8.64
N LEU A 61 -4.42 0.67 9.49
CA LEU A 61 -3.64 1.86 9.81
C LEU A 61 -2.50 1.94 8.79
N LEU A 62 -2.64 2.88 7.85
CA LEU A 62 -1.65 3.18 6.83
C LEU A 62 -0.59 4.11 7.43
N LYS A 63 0.67 3.66 7.46
CA LYS A 63 1.81 4.45 7.93
C LYS A 63 2.62 4.95 6.73
N ILE A 64 2.72 6.26 6.59
CA ILE A 64 3.45 6.92 5.51
C ILE A 64 4.90 7.07 5.95
N HIS A 65 5.81 6.37 5.29
CA HIS A 65 7.21 6.31 5.71
C HIS A 65 7.99 7.61 5.45
N GLN A 66 7.64 8.34 4.40
CA GLN A 66 8.31 9.57 4.02
C GLN A 66 7.29 10.53 3.42
N GLY A 67 7.28 11.76 3.95
CA GLY A 67 6.40 12.82 3.49
C GLY A 67 6.76 13.26 2.07
N VAL A 68 5.77 13.80 1.37
CA VAL A 68 5.90 14.24 -0.02
C VAL A 68 6.85 15.43 -0.16
N ALA A 69 7.71 15.42 -1.19
CA ALA A 69 8.50 16.59 -1.56
C ALA A 69 7.58 17.76 -1.94
N ALA A 70 7.90 18.98 -1.47
CA ALA A 70 7.04 20.17 -1.61
C ALA A 70 6.58 20.46 -3.06
N ALA A 71 7.40 20.11 -4.05
CA ALA A 71 7.09 20.28 -5.48
C ALA A 71 5.91 19.42 -5.98
N SER A 72 5.44 18.44 -5.21
CA SER A 72 4.38 17.49 -5.60
C SER A 72 3.09 17.66 -4.79
N ALA A 73 2.93 18.78 -4.10
CA ALA A 73 1.80 19.05 -3.21
C ALA A 73 0.42 19.02 -3.93
N THR A 74 0.37 19.40 -5.20
CA THR A 74 -0.86 19.43 -6.01
C THR A 74 -1.16 18.12 -6.72
N LEU A 75 -0.20 17.19 -6.75
CA LEU A 75 -0.36 15.93 -7.47
C LEU A 75 -1.23 14.95 -6.70
N PRO A 76 -2.08 14.17 -7.40
CA PRO A 76 -2.86 13.11 -6.77
C PRO A 76 -1.93 12.01 -6.23
N VAL A 77 -2.32 11.44 -5.10
CA VAL A 77 -1.61 10.34 -4.44
C VAL A 77 -2.13 9.01 -4.95
N THR A 78 -1.20 8.12 -5.32
CA THR A 78 -1.50 6.73 -5.62
C THR A 78 -0.65 5.79 -4.77
N ILE A 79 -1.18 4.60 -4.56
CA ILE A 79 -0.46 3.51 -3.92
C ILE A 79 -0.22 2.42 -4.97
N VAL A 80 1.04 2.07 -5.12
CA VAL A 80 1.51 1.03 -6.04
C VAL A 80 1.29 -0.32 -5.36
N THR A 81 0.23 -0.99 -5.78
CA THR A 81 -0.11 -2.34 -5.32
C THR A 81 0.57 -3.39 -6.21
N PRO A 82 0.97 -4.54 -5.65
CA PRO A 82 1.55 -5.62 -6.43
C PRO A 82 0.48 -6.24 -7.33
N ASN A 83 0.79 -6.41 -8.62
CA ASN A 83 0.08 -7.31 -9.49
C ASN A 83 0.96 -8.57 -9.63
N SER A 84 0.41 -9.75 -9.35
CA SER A 84 1.06 -11.04 -9.63
C SER A 84 2.42 -11.30 -8.93
N GLY A 85 2.61 -10.83 -7.70
CA GLY A 85 3.74 -11.23 -6.85
C GLY A 85 5.09 -10.53 -7.10
N SER A 86 5.16 -9.56 -8.03
CA SER A 86 6.35 -8.72 -8.27
C SER A 86 6.31 -7.42 -7.46
N THR A 87 7.48 -6.92 -7.06
CA THR A 87 7.65 -5.86 -6.03
C THR A 87 7.28 -4.45 -6.47
N THR A 88 7.03 -3.66 -5.43
CA THR A 88 6.92 -2.21 -5.34
C THR A 88 8.09 -1.42 -5.91
N ILE A 89 7.88 -0.11 -6.10
CA ILE A 89 8.90 0.92 -6.34
C ILE A 89 10.17 0.59 -5.55
N ASN A 90 11.21 0.20 -6.28
CA ASN A 90 12.53 -0.09 -5.76
C ASN A 90 13.39 1.14 -6.08
N GLY A 91 13.28 2.17 -5.25
CA GLY A 91 13.98 3.44 -5.45
C GLY A 91 14.25 4.10 -4.11
N THR A 92 15.51 4.39 -3.83
CA THR A 92 15.88 5.42 -2.87
C THR A 92 15.26 6.74 -3.34
N ALA A 93 14.80 7.52 -2.36
CA ALA A 93 14.05 8.76 -2.53
C ALA A 93 14.48 9.53 -3.78
N ASN A 94 13.53 9.76 -4.69
CA ASN A 94 13.69 10.58 -5.90
C ASN A 94 14.35 9.93 -7.14
N THR A 95 14.40 8.59 -7.26
CA THR A 95 14.82 7.94 -8.51
C THR A 95 13.64 7.24 -9.17
N SER A 96 13.48 7.45 -10.49
CA SER A 96 12.50 6.75 -11.33
C SER A 96 12.72 5.23 -11.24
N GLY A 97 12.00 4.58 -10.32
CA GLY A 97 12.03 3.13 -10.17
C GLY A 97 11.23 2.50 -11.30
N THR A 98 11.78 1.48 -11.94
CA THR A 98 11.04 0.69 -12.93
C THR A 98 9.94 -0.11 -12.25
N THR A 99 8.68 0.30 -12.46
CA THR A 99 7.47 -0.37 -11.99
C THR A 99 7.07 -1.50 -12.95
N SER A 100 7.71 -2.66 -12.85
CA SER A 100 7.32 -3.84 -13.62
C SER A 100 6.28 -4.68 -12.85
N GLY A 101 5.06 -4.75 -13.38
CA GLY A 101 3.98 -5.60 -12.83
C GLY A 101 3.15 -4.97 -11.71
N THR A 102 2.96 -3.66 -11.68
CA THR A 102 2.27 -2.97 -10.56
C THR A 102 1.00 -2.24 -10.99
N THR A 103 -0.03 -2.26 -10.14
CA THR A 103 -1.27 -1.49 -10.35
C THR A 103 -1.24 -0.24 -9.48
N LYS A 104 -1.34 0.94 -10.09
CA LYS A 104 -1.49 2.20 -9.36
C LYS A 104 -2.94 2.35 -8.91
N VAL A 105 -3.16 2.38 -7.60
CA VAL A 105 -4.49 2.56 -7.00
C VAL A 105 -4.60 3.99 -6.49
N PRO A 106 -5.58 4.79 -6.94
CA PRO A 106 -5.75 6.15 -6.43
C PRO A 106 -6.17 6.11 -4.95
N VAL A 107 -5.61 7.02 -4.17
CA VAL A 107 -6.03 7.26 -2.79
C VAL A 107 -7.11 8.33 -2.81
N VAL A 108 -8.28 8.00 -2.25
CA VAL A 108 -9.42 8.91 -2.18
C VAL A 108 -9.77 9.27 -0.73
N ASP A 109 -10.40 10.41 -0.54
CA ASP A 109 -10.97 10.82 0.74
C ASP A 109 -12.33 10.12 1.00
N HIS A 110 -12.97 10.40 2.14
CA HIS A 110 -14.25 9.77 2.45
C HIS A 110 -15.39 10.16 1.50
N ALA A 111 -15.26 11.27 0.77
CA ALA A 111 -16.22 11.76 -0.21
C ALA A 111 -15.93 11.24 -1.64
N GLY A 112 -14.81 10.55 -1.84
CA GLY A 112 -14.38 10.01 -3.13
C GLY A 112 -13.52 10.95 -3.97
N ASN A 113 -13.08 12.08 -3.42
CA ASN A 113 -12.14 12.97 -4.09
C ASN A 113 -10.71 12.44 -3.99
N ALA A 114 -9.88 12.71 -4.99
CA ALA A 114 -8.47 12.34 -4.95
C ALA A 114 -7.73 13.08 -3.84
N VAL A 115 -6.99 12.34 -3.01
CA VAL A 115 -6.11 12.91 -2.00
C VAL A 115 -4.85 13.46 -2.68
N THR A 116 -4.42 14.66 -2.30
CA THR A 116 -3.22 15.29 -2.89
C THR A 116 -1.99 15.16 -2.00
N GLY A 117 -0.81 15.35 -2.60
CA GLY A 117 0.48 15.31 -1.91
C GLY A 117 0.57 16.25 -0.70
N ALA A 118 -0.14 17.39 -0.73
CA ALA A 118 -0.19 18.34 0.38
C ALA A 118 -0.79 17.71 1.66
N SER A 119 -1.79 16.85 1.51
CA SER A 119 -2.50 16.26 2.65
C SER A 119 -1.72 15.13 3.32
N VAL A 120 -0.75 14.57 2.61
CA VAL A 120 0.12 13.49 3.09
C VAL A 120 1.54 13.97 3.41
N SER A 121 1.86 15.25 3.23
CA SER A 121 3.19 15.79 3.56
C SER A 121 3.44 15.90 5.06
N GLU A 122 2.39 16.18 5.85
CA GLU A 122 2.45 16.31 7.31
C GLU A 122 1.91 15.08 8.05
N THR A 123 1.25 14.17 7.33
CA THR A 123 0.56 13.01 7.92
C THR A 123 1.50 11.81 7.98
N THR A 124 1.76 11.31 9.20
CA THR A 124 2.56 10.12 9.41
C THR A 124 1.73 8.84 9.40
N GLU A 125 0.47 8.91 9.83
CA GLU A 125 -0.43 7.75 9.92
C GLU A 125 -1.89 8.16 9.60
N ALA A 126 -2.63 7.29 8.91
CA ALA A 126 -4.04 7.49 8.61
C ALA A 126 -4.82 6.16 8.63
N LEU A 127 -6.08 6.19 9.05
CA LEU A 127 -6.97 5.04 8.88
C LEU A 127 -7.41 4.95 7.42
N ALA A 128 -7.27 3.77 6.83
CA ALA A 128 -7.61 3.54 5.43
C ALA A 128 -8.49 2.30 5.26
N TYR A 129 -9.54 2.43 4.47
CA TYR A 129 -10.31 1.31 3.93
C TYR A 129 -9.68 0.85 2.61
N ILE A 130 -9.48 -0.46 2.46
CA ILE A 130 -8.90 -1.08 1.27
C ILE A 130 -9.89 -2.11 0.74
N ASN A 131 -10.23 -1.99 -0.54
CA ASN A 131 -10.93 -3.03 -1.29
C ASN A 131 -10.10 -3.40 -2.52
N LYS A 132 -9.53 -4.61 -2.48
CA LYS A 132 -8.65 -5.14 -3.53
C LYS A 132 -9.39 -5.52 -4.80
N LYS A 133 -10.69 -5.84 -4.70
CA LYS A 133 -11.51 -6.23 -5.86
C LYS A 133 -11.90 -5.04 -6.70
N SER A 134 -12.29 -3.94 -6.05
CA SER A 134 -12.63 -2.69 -6.74
C SER A 134 -11.41 -1.79 -6.98
N GLY A 135 -10.25 -2.09 -6.38
CA GLY A 135 -9.05 -1.27 -6.51
C GLY A 135 -9.23 0.10 -5.86
N ILE A 136 -9.82 0.13 -4.66
CA ILE A 136 -10.08 1.37 -3.91
C ILE A 136 -9.25 1.39 -2.64
N ILE A 137 -8.57 2.52 -2.41
CA ILE A 137 -7.98 2.86 -1.12
C ILE A 137 -8.55 4.21 -0.69
N ARG A 138 -9.25 4.22 0.44
CA ARG A 138 -9.97 5.39 0.96
C ARG A 138 -9.46 5.77 2.34
N LEU A 139 -9.04 7.01 2.54
CA LEU A 139 -8.75 7.55 3.85
C LEU A 139 -10.05 7.80 4.62
N LEU A 140 -10.14 7.26 5.82
CA LEU A 140 -11.30 7.35 6.71
C LEU A 140 -11.11 8.54 7.65
N GLY A 141 -12.17 9.31 7.88
CA GLY A 141 -12.13 10.49 8.75
C GLY A 141 -11.31 11.66 8.20
N PHE A 142 -10.93 11.60 6.92
CA PHE A 142 -10.22 12.66 6.21
C PHE A 142 -11.04 13.14 5.01
N GLN A 143 -11.18 14.46 4.88
CA GLN A 143 -11.73 15.12 3.69
C GLN A 143 -10.65 15.95 3.04
N GLN A 144 -10.46 15.78 1.72
CA GLN A 144 -9.55 16.63 0.98
C GLN A 144 -10.06 18.09 1.08
N PRO A 145 -9.21 19.05 1.46
CA PRO A 145 -9.60 20.45 1.40
C PRO A 145 -9.96 20.81 -0.04
N THR A 146 -11.23 21.09 -0.29
CA THR A 146 -11.68 21.69 -1.54
C THR A 146 -11.28 23.16 -1.46
N GLY A 147 -10.37 23.61 -2.31
CA GLY A 147 -9.88 24.99 -2.31
C GLY A 147 -11.06 25.98 -2.31
N GLY A 148 -11.02 26.92 -1.36
CA GLY A 148 -11.87 28.10 -1.34
C GLY A 148 -11.31 29.22 -2.19
#